data_AF-A0A0F9R0W8-F1
#
_entry.id   AF-A0A0F9R0W8-F1
#
_cell.length_a   1.000
_cell.length_b   1.000
_cell.length_c   1.000
_cell.angle_alpha   90.00
_cell.angle_beta   90.00
_cell.angle_gamma   90.00
#
_symmetry.space_group_name_H-M   'P 1'
#
loop_
_entity.id
_entity.type
_entity.pdbx_description
1 polymer ?
#
loop_
_entity_poly.entity_id
_entity_poly.type
_entity_poly.pdbx_seq_one_letter_code
_entity_poly.pdbx_strand_id
1 'polypeptide(L)'
;MISHARTLLLNRDGDKRPLPAFFGEEYVPSAFRALLIPSEMLTIMRALFGSAPDDAGMNYLLWQYMKILHSTEFEDYVYALDSRVTYLHSRSLLDQTFGATVDQNSDALQFHGEPGLGGTDGRLVERWEINQETPTTYSILNYKTTHKEFHTPAVVDEVTDFMPMTDHPTFQVRVLLSFATVERWGVEYLARPAETLDPVNRAAQLSNIGAEAQTFLFPNRDPYKLFKELWEKHAHFPYKLSGALLAVIYLMEEIRRGN
;
A
#
# COMPACT_ATOMS: atom_id res chain seq x y z
N MET A 1 -17.14 -13.37 -9.50
CA MET A 1 -16.63 -12.08 -9.05
C MET A 1 -16.40 -12.15 -7.56
N ILE A 2 -15.42 -11.39 -7.15
CA ILE A 2 -14.71 -11.45 -5.90
C ILE A 2 -14.71 -9.99 -5.48
N SER A 3 -15.27 -9.69 -4.32
CA SER A 3 -15.51 -8.35 -3.75
C SER A 3 -15.38 -7.21 -4.75
N HIS A 4 -16.46 -6.97 -5.49
CA HIS A 4 -16.49 -5.92 -6.50
C HIS A 4 -16.18 -4.54 -5.90
N ALA A 5 -16.69 -4.26 -4.70
CA ALA A 5 -16.41 -3.02 -3.96
C ALA A 5 -14.91 -2.82 -3.67
N ARG A 6 -14.22 -3.84 -3.16
CA ARG A 6 -12.76 -3.79 -2.92
C ARG A 6 -12.01 -3.59 -4.23
N THR A 7 -12.41 -4.29 -5.29
CA THR A 7 -11.79 -4.20 -6.60
C THR A 7 -11.91 -2.77 -7.17
N LEU A 8 -13.06 -2.14 -7.01
CA LEU A 8 -13.29 -0.75 -7.39
C LEU A 8 -12.42 0.23 -6.59
N LEU A 9 -12.29 0.03 -5.27
CA LEU A 9 -11.41 0.87 -4.44
C LEU A 9 -9.93 0.67 -4.76
N LEU A 10 -9.50 -0.57 -5.04
CA LEU A 10 -8.11 -0.85 -5.42
C LEU A 10 -7.78 -0.23 -6.79
N ASN A 11 -8.72 -0.29 -7.73
CA ASN A 11 -8.58 0.25 -9.08
C ASN A 11 -7.27 -0.13 -9.80
N ARG A 12 -6.89 -1.41 -9.72
CA ARG A 12 -5.70 -1.98 -10.41
C ARG A 12 -6.11 -3.00 -11.44
N ASP A 13 -5.32 -3.13 -12.52
CA ASP A 13 -5.54 -4.17 -13.53
C ASP A 13 -5.40 -5.56 -12.91
N GLY A 14 -6.34 -6.47 -13.16
CA GLY A 14 -6.30 -7.82 -12.60
C GLY A 14 -5.34 -8.79 -13.31
N ASP A 15 -4.72 -8.37 -14.43
CA ASP A 15 -3.71 -9.16 -15.15
C ASP A 15 -2.30 -8.95 -14.59
N LYS A 16 -2.06 -7.84 -13.88
CA LYS A 16 -0.84 -7.58 -13.12
C LYS A 16 -0.95 -8.20 -11.73
N ARG A 17 -0.82 -9.52 -11.65
CA ARG A 17 -0.79 -10.22 -10.37
C ARG A 17 0.61 -10.15 -9.78
N PRO A 18 0.83 -9.46 -8.64
CA PRO A 18 2.03 -9.72 -7.86
C PRO A 18 1.98 -11.18 -7.35
N LEU A 19 3.15 -11.75 -7.08
CA LEU A 19 3.27 -13.12 -6.61
C LEU A 19 2.49 -13.31 -5.29
N PRO A 20 1.97 -14.52 -4.97
CA PRO A 20 1.20 -14.79 -3.75
C PRO A 20 1.87 -14.42 -2.42
N ALA A 21 3.18 -14.12 -2.44
CA ALA A 21 3.95 -13.66 -1.29
C ALA A 21 3.77 -12.16 -0.97
N PHE A 22 3.03 -11.41 -1.79
CA PHE A 22 2.92 -9.96 -1.66
C PHE A 22 1.99 -9.55 -0.50
N PHE A 23 2.38 -8.53 0.26
CA PHE A 23 1.71 -8.10 1.49
C PHE A 23 0.24 -7.73 1.26
N GLY A 24 -0.66 -8.41 1.98
CA GLY A 24 -2.10 -8.18 1.93
C GLY A 24 -2.75 -8.36 0.55
N GLU A 25 -2.06 -9.01 -0.39
CA GLU A 25 -2.58 -9.20 -1.73
C GLU A 25 -3.80 -10.12 -1.72
N GLU A 26 -4.85 -9.68 -2.40
CA GLU A 26 -6.06 -10.47 -2.56
C GLU A 26 -6.46 -10.47 -4.03
N TYR A 27 -7.14 -11.53 -4.43
CA TYR A 27 -7.47 -11.76 -5.82
C TYR A 27 -8.25 -10.59 -6.45
N VAL A 28 -7.75 -10.10 -7.59
CA VAL A 28 -8.47 -9.20 -8.50
C VAL A 28 -8.88 -10.00 -9.75
N PRO A 29 -10.13 -9.93 -10.21
CA PRO A 29 -10.55 -10.60 -11.45
C PRO A 29 -9.66 -10.21 -12.64
N SER A 30 -9.13 -11.19 -13.36
CA SER A 30 -8.19 -10.95 -14.47
C SER A 30 -8.77 -10.11 -15.62
N ALA A 31 -10.10 -10.04 -15.74
CA ALA A 31 -10.81 -9.21 -16.70
C ALA A 31 -11.04 -7.77 -16.22
N PHE A 32 -10.83 -7.46 -14.94
CA PHE A 32 -10.95 -6.09 -14.45
C PHE A 32 -9.78 -5.26 -14.99
N ARG A 33 -10.10 -4.03 -15.38
CA ARG A 33 -9.15 -3.03 -15.87
C ARG A 33 -9.29 -1.79 -15.02
N ALA A 34 -8.15 -1.19 -14.67
CA ALA A 34 -8.13 0.05 -13.93
C ALA A 34 -8.93 1.13 -14.69
N LEU A 35 -9.81 1.80 -13.97
CA LEU A 35 -10.65 2.86 -14.47
C LEU A 35 -9.83 4.13 -14.64
N LEU A 36 -10.07 4.84 -15.74
CA LEU A 36 -9.63 6.22 -15.89
C LEU A 36 -10.52 7.11 -15.02
N ILE A 37 -9.97 7.61 -13.92
CA ILE A 37 -10.70 8.42 -12.95
C ILE A 37 -10.46 9.93 -13.17
N PRO A 38 -11.47 10.78 -12.93
CA PRO A 38 -11.33 12.24 -13.03
C PRO A 38 -10.48 12.82 -11.89
N SER A 39 -10.08 14.09 -12.01
CA SER A 39 -9.20 14.79 -11.05
C SER A 39 -9.74 14.81 -9.62
N GLU A 40 -11.05 14.94 -9.47
CA GLU A 40 -11.74 14.99 -8.18
C GLU A 40 -11.67 13.62 -7.50
N MET A 41 -11.92 12.55 -8.25
CA MET A 41 -11.76 11.18 -7.76
C MET A 41 -10.31 10.88 -7.40
N LEU A 42 -9.34 11.33 -8.20
CA LEU A 42 -7.92 11.19 -7.86
C LEU A 42 -7.57 11.90 -6.54
N THR A 43 -8.16 13.07 -6.28
CA THR A 43 -7.98 13.82 -5.03
C THR A 43 -8.55 13.05 -3.84
N ILE A 44 -9.75 12.47 -3.99
CA ILE A 44 -10.38 11.60 -2.99
C ILE A 44 -9.52 10.35 -2.72
N MET A 45 -9.06 9.68 -3.77
CA MET A 45 -8.21 8.49 -3.67
C MET A 45 -6.89 8.80 -2.97
N ARG A 46 -6.29 9.98 -3.22
CA ARG A 46 -5.07 10.41 -2.52
C ARG A 46 -5.31 10.70 -1.04
N ALA A 47 -6.47 11.22 -0.68
CA ALA A 47 -6.82 11.43 0.73
C ALA A 47 -7.00 10.10 1.48
N LEU A 48 -7.63 9.11 0.84
CA LEU A 48 -7.83 7.78 1.41
C LEU A 48 -6.53 6.97 1.47
N PHE A 49 -5.76 6.90 0.39
CA PHE A 49 -4.63 5.96 0.31
C PHE A 49 -3.26 6.57 0.52
N GLY A 50 -3.13 7.90 0.40
CA GLY A 50 -1.84 8.59 0.35
C GLY A 50 -1.55 9.16 -1.02
N SER A 51 -0.53 10.03 -1.10
CA SER A 51 -0.21 10.74 -2.34
C SER A 51 0.35 9.83 -3.44
N ALA A 52 1.02 8.74 -3.06
CA ALA A 52 1.66 7.79 -3.97
C ALA A 52 1.81 6.38 -3.35
N PRO A 53 0.71 5.75 -2.91
CA PRO A 53 0.77 4.47 -2.21
C PRO A 53 1.26 3.37 -3.15
N ASP A 54 1.96 2.40 -2.57
CA ASP A 54 2.27 1.14 -3.23
C ASP A 54 1.17 0.11 -2.98
N ASP A 55 1.25 -1.03 -3.63
CA ASP A 55 0.21 -2.06 -3.55
C ASP A 55 0.07 -2.60 -2.10
N ALA A 56 1.16 -2.67 -1.33
CA ALA A 56 1.13 -3.11 0.06
C ALA A 56 0.37 -2.12 0.96
N GLY A 57 0.65 -0.82 0.83
CA GLY A 57 -0.07 0.23 1.57
C GLY A 57 -1.53 0.33 1.17
N MET A 58 -1.84 0.18 -0.12
CA MET A 58 -3.23 0.10 -0.59
C MET A 58 -3.96 -1.11 -0.01
N ASN A 59 -3.36 -2.30 -0.08
CA ASN A 59 -3.94 -3.53 0.45
C ASN A 59 -4.15 -3.46 1.97
N TYR A 60 -3.20 -2.88 2.71
CA TYR A 60 -3.32 -2.63 4.15
C TYR A 60 -4.54 -1.77 4.48
N LEU A 61 -4.68 -0.62 3.81
CA LEU A 61 -5.80 0.30 4.03
C LEU A 61 -7.13 -0.32 3.58
N LEU A 62 -7.15 -1.01 2.43
CA LEU A 62 -8.34 -1.72 1.96
C LEU A 62 -8.82 -2.75 2.97
N TRP A 63 -7.92 -3.53 3.57
CA TRP A 63 -8.29 -4.47 4.63
C TRP A 63 -8.97 -3.77 5.81
N GLN A 64 -8.42 -2.64 6.27
CA GLN A 64 -9.03 -1.84 7.33
C GLN A 64 -10.40 -1.26 6.92
N TYR A 65 -10.51 -0.71 5.70
CA TYR A 65 -11.73 -0.13 5.17
C TYR A 65 -12.84 -1.16 4.99
N MET A 66 -12.51 -2.32 4.44
CA MET A 66 -13.49 -3.40 4.30
C MET A 66 -13.94 -3.90 5.68
N LYS A 67 -13.02 -4.04 6.66
CA LYS A 67 -13.41 -4.40 8.03
C LYS A 67 -14.39 -3.40 8.65
N ILE A 68 -14.19 -2.10 8.39
CA ILE A 68 -15.10 -1.05 8.86
C ILE A 68 -16.46 -1.15 8.15
N LEU A 69 -16.51 -1.29 6.83
CA LEU A 69 -17.76 -1.43 6.07
C LEU A 69 -18.60 -2.62 6.58
N HIS A 70 -17.96 -3.77 6.80
CA HIS A 70 -18.59 -4.97 7.35
C HIS A 70 -18.92 -4.92 8.83
N SER A 71 -18.55 -3.85 9.54
CA SER A 71 -18.93 -3.66 10.94
C SER A 71 -20.22 -2.86 11.11
N THR A 72 -20.85 -2.43 10.02
CA THR A 72 -22.07 -1.61 10.01
C THR A 72 -23.19 -2.29 9.25
N GLU A 73 -24.44 -1.89 9.50
CA GLU A 73 -25.62 -2.38 8.73
C GLU A 73 -25.61 -1.95 7.25
N PHE A 74 -24.66 -1.11 6.83
CA PHE A 74 -24.53 -0.68 5.44
C PHE A 74 -23.71 -1.66 4.59
N GLU A 75 -23.30 -2.80 5.14
CA GLU A 75 -22.65 -3.87 4.37
C GLU A 75 -23.54 -4.41 3.24
N ASP A 76 -24.86 -4.27 3.34
CA ASP A 76 -25.80 -4.61 2.28
C ASP A 76 -25.53 -3.85 0.97
N TYR A 77 -25.03 -2.59 1.05
CA TYR A 77 -24.62 -1.83 -0.13
C TYR A 77 -23.39 -2.44 -0.82
N VAL A 78 -22.52 -3.12 -0.06
CA VAL A 78 -21.39 -3.89 -0.59
C VAL A 78 -21.90 -5.16 -1.26
N TYR A 79 -22.79 -5.90 -0.59
CA TYR A 79 -23.38 -7.14 -1.13
C TYR A 79 -24.26 -6.92 -2.35
N ALA A 80 -24.89 -5.75 -2.46
CA ALA A 80 -25.67 -5.36 -3.64
C ALA A 80 -24.83 -5.29 -4.92
N LEU A 81 -23.52 -5.01 -4.80
CA LEU A 81 -22.59 -5.00 -5.94
C LEU A 81 -22.08 -6.40 -6.26
N ASP A 82 -21.72 -7.17 -5.24
CA ASP A 82 -21.35 -8.58 -5.35
C ASP A 82 -21.52 -9.27 -4.00
N SER A 83 -22.39 -10.27 -3.94
CA SER A 83 -22.71 -10.98 -2.69
C SER A 83 -21.60 -11.90 -2.19
N ARG A 84 -20.50 -12.06 -2.94
CA ARG A 84 -19.37 -12.90 -2.55
C ARG A 84 -18.28 -12.11 -1.83
N VAL A 85 -18.02 -12.51 -0.58
CA VAL A 85 -16.90 -12.04 0.23
C VAL A 85 -15.74 -13.01 0.10
N THR A 86 -14.60 -12.55 -0.40
CA THR A 86 -13.41 -13.39 -0.64
C THR A 86 -12.11 -12.79 -0.12
N TYR A 87 -12.19 -11.68 0.61
CA TYR A 87 -11.06 -11.08 1.32
C TYR A 87 -11.02 -11.58 2.76
N LEU A 88 -9.84 -11.45 3.36
CA LEU A 88 -9.57 -11.81 4.75
C LEU A 88 -10.19 -10.78 5.69
N HIS A 89 -11.52 -10.74 5.78
CA HIS A 89 -12.20 -9.89 6.77
C HIS A 89 -12.04 -10.42 8.20
N SER A 90 -11.69 -11.71 8.36
CA SER A 90 -11.57 -12.40 9.65
C SER A 90 -10.14 -12.81 10.04
N ARG A 91 -9.18 -12.86 9.10
CA ARG A 91 -7.76 -13.08 9.41
C ARG A 91 -7.01 -11.75 9.44
N SER A 92 -6.08 -11.65 10.38
CA SER A 92 -5.38 -10.42 10.66
C SER A 92 -4.18 -10.26 9.73
N LEU A 93 -4.08 -9.13 9.01
CA LEU A 93 -2.81 -8.73 8.40
C LEU A 93 -1.74 -8.41 9.47
N LEU A 94 -2.12 -8.33 10.75
CA LEU A 94 -1.20 -8.10 11.87
C LEU A 94 -0.31 -9.30 12.18
N ASP A 95 -0.61 -10.49 11.65
CA ASP A 95 0.23 -11.68 11.86
C ASP A 95 1.44 -11.71 10.91
N GLN A 96 1.55 -10.74 9.99
CA GLN A 96 2.64 -10.65 9.04
C GLN A 96 3.87 -9.98 9.66
N THR A 97 5.06 -10.55 9.40
CA THR A 97 6.32 -10.03 9.92
C THR A 97 6.77 -8.82 9.09
N PHE A 98 6.86 -7.65 9.73
CA PHE A 98 7.50 -6.46 9.16
C PHE A 98 9.02 -6.57 9.28
N GLY A 99 9.75 -6.08 8.28
CA GLY A 99 11.21 -6.17 8.26
C GLY A 99 11.80 -6.31 6.86
N ALA A 100 13.11 -6.54 6.81
CA ALA A 100 13.84 -6.77 5.58
C ALA A 100 13.75 -8.24 5.16
N THR A 101 13.58 -8.45 3.86
CA THR A 101 13.77 -9.71 3.16
C THR A 101 14.88 -9.51 2.14
N VAL A 102 15.87 -10.40 2.14
CA VAL A 102 16.96 -10.41 1.17
C VAL A 102 16.67 -11.46 0.12
N ASP A 103 16.63 -11.07 -1.15
CA ASP A 103 16.47 -12.00 -2.28
C ASP A 103 17.81 -12.67 -2.62
N GLN A 104 17.75 -13.99 -2.90
CA GLN A 104 18.83 -14.88 -3.33
C GLN A 104 20.05 -14.98 -2.38
N ASN A 105 20.43 -16.22 -2.01
CA ASN A 105 21.61 -16.54 -1.19
C ASN A 105 21.78 -15.59 0.01
N SER A 106 20.74 -15.52 0.84
CA SER A 106 20.60 -14.66 2.02
C SER A 106 21.78 -14.70 2.97
N ASP A 107 22.56 -15.78 2.96
CA ASP A 107 23.65 -15.99 3.92
C ASP A 107 24.85 -15.07 3.64
N ALA A 108 24.99 -14.59 2.40
CA ALA A 108 26.05 -13.69 2.00
C ALA A 108 25.78 -12.22 2.35
N LEU A 109 24.53 -11.81 2.57
CA LEU A 109 24.19 -10.41 2.85
C LEU A 109 23.52 -10.30 4.22
N GLN A 110 24.14 -9.54 5.11
CA GLN A 110 23.53 -9.20 6.39
C GLN A 110 22.95 -7.80 6.33
N PHE A 111 21.65 -7.71 6.61
CA PHE A 111 20.94 -6.44 6.78
C PHE A 111 20.82 -6.10 8.27
N HIS A 112 21.09 -4.85 8.61
CA HIS A 112 20.93 -4.31 9.96
C HIS A 112 20.18 -2.98 9.91
N GLY A 113 19.24 -2.78 10.83
CA GLY A 113 18.45 -1.56 10.90
C GLY A 113 17.29 -1.65 11.88
N GLU A 114 16.83 -0.51 12.38
CA GLU A 114 15.64 -0.42 13.21
C GLU A 114 14.39 -0.31 12.35
N PRO A 115 13.31 -1.06 12.63
CA PRO A 115 12.13 -1.01 11.79
C PRO A 115 11.54 0.41 11.65
N GLY A 116 11.67 0.98 10.46
CA GLY A 116 11.02 2.25 10.11
C GLY A 116 9.50 2.12 10.01
N LEU A 117 8.80 3.22 10.29
CA LEU A 117 7.40 3.38 9.95
C LEU A 117 7.26 3.78 8.47
N GLY A 118 6.16 3.37 7.83
CA GLY A 118 5.84 3.72 6.46
C GLY A 118 5.69 5.24 6.26
N GLY A 119 5.85 5.68 5.02
CA GLY A 119 5.73 7.11 4.68
C GLY A 119 4.29 7.61 4.75
N THR A 120 4.14 8.94 4.84
CA THR A 120 2.82 9.60 4.72
C THR A 120 2.24 9.49 3.30
N ASP A 121 3.12 9.23 2.32
CA ASP A 121 2.79 8.92 0.92
C ASP A 121 1.96 7.63 0.75
N GLY A 122 1.90 6.83 1.81
CA GLY A 122 1.16 5.58 1.89
C GLY A 122 1.89 4.38 1.32
N ARG A 123 3.21 4.48 1.17
CA ARG A 123 4.05 3.34 0.82
C ARG A 123 4.47 2.56 2.06
N LEU A 124 4.52 1.23 1.91
CA LEU A 124 5.04 0.31 2.91
C LEU A 124 6.27 -0.46 2.44
N VAL A 125 6.53 -0.52 1.13
CA VAL A 125 7.63 -1.30 0.56
C VAL A 125 8.73 -0.36 0.08
N GLU A 126 9.95 -0.65 0.55
CA GLU A 126 11.18 -0.07 0.03
C GLU A 126 12.04 -1.16 -0.60
N ARG A 127 12.75 -0.83 -1.67
CA ARG A 127 13.57 -1.78 -2.42
C ARG A 127 14.90 -1.16 -2.74
N TRP A 128 15.94 -1.96 -2.54
CA TRP A 128 17.29 -1.65 -2.96
C TRP A 128 17.89 -2.80 -3.73
N GLU A 129 18.87 -2.43 -4.55
CA GLU A 129 19.76 -3.36 -5.20
C GLU A 129 21.19 -3.04 -4.78
N ILE A 130 21.89 -4.08 -4.35
CA ILE A 130 23.31 -4.01 -4.03
C ILE A 130 24.06 -4.77 -5.13
N ASN A 131 25.00 -4.11 -5.79
CA ASN A 131 25.87 -4.73 -6.79
C ASN A 131 27.34 -4.60 -6.36
N GLN A 132 28.11 -5.67 -6.52
CA GLN A 132 29.55 -5.64 -6.46
C GLN A 132 30.08 -5.22 -7.84
N GLU A 133 30.53 -3.97 -7.96
CA GLU A 133 31.00 -3.40 -9.23
C GLU A 133 32.46 -3.80 -9.51
N THR A 134 33.25 -3.94 -8.45
CA THR A 134 34.62 -4.47 -8.46
C THR A 134 34.85 -5.28 -7.18
N PRO A 135 35.96 -6.02 -7.03
CA PRO A 135 36.24 -6.76 -5.80
C PRO A 135 36.20 -5.91 -4.52
N THR A 136 36.40 -4.60 -4.61
CA THR A 136 36.44 -3.67 -3.47
C THR A 136 35.38 -2.57 -3.52
N THR A 137 34.54 -2.52 -4.55
CA THR A 137 33.58 -1.44 -4.75
C THR A 137 32.18 -2.01 -4.91
N TYR A 138 31.27 -1.50 -4.10
CA TYR A 138 29.86 -1.85 -4.13
C TYR A 138 29.05 -0.63 -4.52
N SER A 139 27.92 -0.85 -5.17
CA SER A 139 26.91 0.16 -5.36
C SER A 139 25.59 -0.25 -4.73
N ILE A 140 24.88 0.74 -4.19
CA ILE A 140 23.55 0.56 -3.62
C ILE A 140 22.61 1.50 -4.37
N LEU A 141 21.59 0.94 -5.02
CA LEU A 141 20.55 1.68 -5.74
C LEU A 141 19.25 1.60 -4.96
N ASN A 142 18.65 2.73 -4.61
CA ASN A 142 17.30 2.80 -4.07
C ASN A 142 16.28 2.92 -5.22
N TYR A 143 15.39 1.94 -5.37
CA TYR A 143 14.39 1.93 -6.44
C TYR A 143 13.31 3.00 -6.30
N LYS A 144 13.08 3.53 -5.07
CA LYS A 144 12.09 4.58 -4.82
C LYS A 144 12.55 5.93 -5.36
N THR A 145 13.80 6.30 -5.06
CA THR A 145 14.38 7.61 -5.40
C THR A 145 15.22 7.57 -6.66
N THR A 146 15.56 6.38 -7.15
CA THR A 146 16.53 6.13 -8.23
C THR A 146 17.95 6.62 -7.92
N HIS A 147 18.22 6.98 -6.67
CA HIS A 147 19.54 7.41 -6.21
C HIS A 147 20.45 6.19 -6.05
N LYS A 148 21.68 6.29 -6.57
CA LYS A 148 22.71 5.26 -6.52
C LYS A 148 23.95 5.81 -5.85
N GLU A 149 24.41 5.16 -4.79
CA GLU A 149 25.65 5.48 -4.09
C GLU A 149 26.69 4.37 -4.27
N PHE A 150 27.97 4.73 -4.13
CA PHE A 150 29.10 3.80 -4.22
C PHE A 150 29.85 3.76 -2.89
N HIS A 151 30.25 2.56 -2.48
CA HIS A 151 30.96 2.32 -1.24
C HIS A 151 32.20 1.46 -1.50
N THR A 152 33.27 1.72 -0.74
CA THR A 152 34.49 0.91 -0.72
C THR A 152 34.76 0.48 0.73
N PRO A 153 33.97 -0.47 1.26
CA PRO A 153 34.10 -0.90 2.66
C PRO A 153 35.45 -1.60 2.87
N ALA A 154 36.02 -1.48 4.07
CA ALA A 154 37.16 -2.33 4.43
C ALA A 154 36.69 -3.78 4.54
N VAL A 155 37.61 -4.73 4.34
CA VAL A 155 37.34 -6.16 4.45
C VAL A 155 38.24 -6.73 5.52
N VAL A 156 37.64 -7.35 6.54
CA VAL A 156 38.32 -8.04 7.63
C VAL A 156 37.71 -9.42 7.78
N ASP A 157 38.54 -10.46 7.76
CA ASP A 157 38.12 -11.86 7.88
C ASP A 157 36.98 -12.24 6.91
N GLU A 158 37.11 -11.85 5.64
CA GLU A 158 36.13 -12.12 4.57
C GLU A 158 34.75 -11.48 4.80
N VAL A 159 34.65 -10.46 5.65
CA VAL A 159 33.43 -9.68 5.88
C VAL A 159 33.69 -8.21 5.60
N THR A 160 32.77 -7.56 4.89
CA THR A 160 32.84 -6.11 4.67
C THR A 160 32.44 -5.35 5.94
N ASP A 161 32.97 -4.14 6.12
CA ASP A 161 32.35 -3.15 7.00
C ASP A 161 30.90 -2.86 6.55
N PHE A 162 30.11 -2.32 7.48
CA PHE A 162 28.74 -1.90 7.18
C PHE A 162 28.72 -0.73 6.19
N MET A 163 27.94 -0.89 5.14
CA MET A 163 27.63 0.14 4.15
C MET A 163 26.24 0.71 4.47
N PRO A 164 26.08 2.04 4.56
CA PRO A 164 24.76 2.64 4.74
C PRO A 164 23.90 2.42 3.50
N MET A 165 22.61 2.15 3.72
CA MET A 165 21.65 2.02 2.62
C MET A 165 21.29 3.40 2.08
N THR A 166 21.31 3.55 0.76
CA THR A 166 21.03 4.83 0.09
C THR A 166 19.65 5.38 0.47
N ASP A 167 19.64 6.66 0.85
CA ASP A 167 18.48 7.43 1.34
C ASP A 167 17.81 6.90 2.62
N HIS A 168 18.49 6.05 3.40
CA HIS A 168 17.95 5.59 4.69
C HIS A 168 18.95 5.81 5.86
N PRO A 169 18.56 6.55 6.92
CA PRO A 169 19.51 7.02 7.93
C PRO A 169 20.05 5.92 8.86
N THR A 170 19.29 4.83 9.04
CA THR A 170 19.60 3.79 10.03
C THR A 170 19.81 2.40 9.43
N PHE A 171 19.61 2.24 8.13
CA PHE A 171 19.75 0.94 7.48
C PHE A 171 21.16 0.76 6.97
N GLN A 172 21.70 -0.42 7.19
CA GLN A 172 23.04 -0.78 6.80
C GLN A 172 23.08 -2.22 6.32
N VAL A 173 23.98 -2.51 5.41
CA VAL A 173 24.23 -3.85 4.91
C VAL A 173 25.71 -4.17 4.93
N ARG A 174 26.05 -5.45 5.04
CA ARG A 174 27.41 -5.93 4.80
C ARG A 174 27.38 -7.28 4.10
N VAL A 175 28.46 -7.60 3.41
CA VAL A 175 28.61 -8.82 2.63
C VAL A 175 29.61 -9.75 3.30
N LEU A 176 29.24 -11.03 3.42
CA LEU A 176 30.09 -12.13 3.84
C LEU A 176 30.62 -12.81 2.58
N LEU A 177 31.87 -12.49 2.23
CA LEU A 177 32.50 -12.91 0.98
C LEU A 177 32.66 -14.44 0.91
N SER A 178 32.77 -15.12 2.05
CA SER A 178 32.82 -16.58 2.14
C SER A 178 31.56 -17.28 1.60
N PHE A 179 30.41 -16.59 1.61
CA PHE A 179 29.14 -17.09 1.11
C PHE A 179 28.72 -16.43 -0.22
N ALA A 180 29.43 -15.39 -0.65
CA ALA A 180 29.10 -14.63 -1.85
C ALA A 180 29.40 -15.48 -3.10
N THR A 181 28.35 -16.00 -3.72
CA THR A 181 28.39 -16.74 -5.00
C THR A 181 27.81 -15.94 -6.17
N VAL A 182 27.29 -14.74 -5.86
CA VAL A 182 26.70 -13.79 -6.80
C VAL A 182 27.26 -12.40 -6.51
N GLU A 183 27.18 -11.51 -7.50
CA GLU A 183 27.64 -10.12 -7.39
C GLU A 183 26.47 -9.14 -7.21
N ARG A 184 25.24 -9.65 -7.07
CA ARG A 184 24.02 -8.84 -6.99
C ARG A 184 23.07 -9.41 -5.94
N TRP A 185 22.54 -8.51 -5.10
CA TRP A 185 21.54 -8.83 -4.07
C TRP A 185 20.38 -7.84 -4.14
N GLY A 186 19.17 -8.35 -3.94
CA GLY A 186 17.97 -7.53 -3.76
C GLY A 186 17.63 -7.44 -2.27
N VAL A 187 17.32 -6.25 -1.79
CA VAL A 187 16.75 -6.07 -0.43
C VAL A 187 15.38 -5.44 -0.59
N GLU A 188 14.36 -6.13 -0.10
CA GLU A 188 13.02 -5.60 0.05
C GLU A 188 12.74 -5.39 1.53
N TYR A 189 12.32 -4.19 1.92
CA TYR A 189 11.91 -3.88 3.28
C TYR A 189 10.42 -3.55 3.32
N LEU A 190 9.69 -4.27 4.16
CA LEU A 190 8.29 -3.98 4.46
C LEU A 190 8.21 -3.21 5.78
N ALA A 191 7.93 -1.92 5.68
CA ALA A 191 7.75 -1.01 6.79
C ALA A 191 6.48 -1.31 7.58
N ARG A 192 6.52 -1.03 8.89
CA ARG A 192 5.31 -1.02 9.72
C ARG A 192 4.44 0.17 9.30
N PRO A 193 3.11 0.03 9.21
CA PRO A 193 2.25 1.16 8.91
C PRO A 193 2.46 2.29 9.91
N ALA A 194 2.72 3.50 9.41
CA ALA A 194 2.73 4.69 10.26
C ALA A 194 1.33 5.00 10.79
N GLU A 195 1.26 5.80 11.86
CA GLU A 195 -0.02 6.33 12.36
C GLU A 195 -0.81 7.04 11.26
N THR A 196 -0.14 7.70 10.31
CA THR A 196 -0.81 8.36 9.18
C THR A 196 -1.53 7.40 8.21
N LEU A 197 -1.29 6.09 8.31
CA LEU A 197 -1.99 5.03 7.57
C LEU A 197 -3.15 4.39 8.35
N ASP A 198 -3.60 5.02 9.43
CA ASP A 198 -4.81 4.62 10.11
C ASP A 198 -6.07 5.27 9.47
N PRO A 199 -7.24 4.61 9.53
CA PRO A 199 -8.47 5.13 8.94
C PRO A 199 -8.93 6.49 9.49
N VAL A 200 -8.62 6.82 10.75
CA VAL A 200 -8.99 8.10 11.37
C VAL A 200 -8.19 9.23 10.74
N ASN A 201 -6.87 9.09 10.61
CA ASN A 201 -6.06 10.10 9.92
C ASN A 201 -6.47 10.24 8.44
N ARG A 202 -6.78 9.13 7.75
CA ARG A 202 -7.25 9.19 6.36
C ARG A 202 -8.62 9.83 6.21
N ALA A 203 -9.54 9.60 7.15
CA ALA A 203 -10.81 10.31 7.21
C ALA A 203 -10.60 11.82 7.44
N ALA A 204 -9.66 12.21 8.30
CA ALA A 204 -9.32 13.62 8.50
C ALA A 204 -8.76 14.26 7.21
N GLN A 205 -7.92 13.55 6.44
CA GLN A 205 -7.49 14.02 5.12
C GLN A 205 -8.67 14.15 4.15
N LEU A 206 -9.60 13.19 4.18
CA LEU A 206 -10.79 13.22 3.33
C LEU A 206 -11.70 14.41 3.62
N SER A 207 -11.79 14.85 4.87
CA SER A 207 -12.51 16.08 5.23
C SER A 207 -11.92 17.34 4.59
N ASN A 208 -10.66 17.31 4.13
CA ASN A 208 -9.91 18.45 3.61
C ASN A 208 -9.72 18.46 2.08
N ILE A 209 -10.45 17.63 1.31
CA ILE A 209 -10.29 17.51 -0.15
C ILE A 209 -10.79 18.71 -0.99
N GLY A 210 -11.32 19.76 -0.36
CA GLY A 210 -11.89 20.93 -1.04
C GLY A 210 -13.33 20.73 -1.52
N ALA A 211 -14.03 21.84 -1.79
CA ALA A 211 -15.46 21.85 -2.06
C ALA A 211 -15.86 21.14 -3.35
N GLU A 212 -15.04 21.22 -4.41
CA GLU A 212 -15.30 20.56 -5.69
C GLU A 212 -15.26 19.03 -5.52
N ALA A 213 -14.21 18.50 -4.90
CA ALA A 213 -14.09 17.07 -4.65
C ALA A 213 -15.16 16.56 -3.66
N GLN A 214 -15.55 17.35 -2.65
CA GLN A 214 -16.68 17.00 -1.79
C GLN A 214 -18.01 16.94 -2.55
N THR A 215 -18.26 17.91 -3.45
CA THR A 215 -19.47 17.93 -4.29
C THR A 215 -19.48 16.75 -5.25
N PHE A 216 -18.32 16.41 -5.81
CA PHE A 216 -18.14 15.23 -6.64
C PHE A 216 -18.38 13.93 -5.86
N LEU A 217 -17.85 13.82 -4.63
CA LEU A 217 -18.00 12.64 -3.78
C LEU A 217 -19.46 12.40 -3.38
N PHE A 218 -20.24 13.46 -3.17
CA PHE A 218 -21.65 13.36 -2.76
C PHE A 218 -22.60 14.09 -3.72
N PRO A 219 -22.86 13.53 -4.93
CA PRO A 219 -23.86 14.07 -5.84
C PRO A 219 -25.24 14.16 -5.19
N ASN A 220 -26.06 15.14 -5.60
CA ASN A 220 -27.39 15.36 -5.02
C ASN A 220 -28.46 14.36 -5.53
N ARG A 221 -28.20 13.06 -5.44
CA ARG A 221 -29.12 11.97 -5.83
C ARG A 221 -28.96 10.78 -4.88
N ASP A 222 -29.95 9.89 -4.87
CA ASP A 222 -29.81 8.64 -4.11
C ASP A 222 -28.86 7.67 -4.85
N PRO A 223 -28.09 6.84 -4.12
CA PRO A 223 -28.03 6.72 -2.65
C PRO A 223 -27.07 7.74 -1.97
N TYR A 224 -26.42 8.63 -2.71
CA TYR A 224 -25.38 9.53 -2.19
C TYR A 224 -25.85 10.50 -1.10
N LYS A 225 -27.14 10.87 -1.08
CA LYS A 225 -27.72 11.67 0.01
C LYS A 225 -27.58 10.97 1.37
N LEU A 226 -27.86 9.67 1.42
CA LEU A 226 -27.68 8.85 2.62
C LEU A 226 -26.20 8.78 2.99
N PHE A 227 -25.34 8.49 2.01
CA PHE A 227 -23.89 8.39 2.23
C PHE A 227 -23.30 9.69 2.79
N LYS A 228 -23.76 10.83 2.29
CA LYS A 228 -23.39 12.16 2.80
C LYS A 228 -23.87 12.37 4.22
N GLU A 229 -25.13 12.02 4.51
CA GLU A 229 -25.68 12.12 5.86
C GLU A 229 -24.92 11.27 6.87
N LEU A 230 -24.52 10.05 6.50
CA LEU A 230 -23.65 9.20 7.32
C LEU A 230 -22.31 9.89 7.60
N TRP A 231 -21.66 10.40 6.56
CA TRP A 231 -20.35 11.07 6.68
C TRP A 231 -20.41 12.31 7.58
N GLU A 232 -21.40 13.18 7.37
CA GLU A 232 -21.45 14.49 8.02
C GLU A 232 -22.08 14.44 9.42
N LYS A 233 -23.14 13.65 9.60
CA LYS A 233 -24.02 13.76 10.78
C LYS A 233 -23.93 12.59 11.76
N HIS A 234 -23.45 11.42 11.35
CA HIS A 234 -23.48 10.26 12.22
C HIS A 234 -22.51 10.41 13.41
N ALA A 235 -22.89 9.96 14.61
CA ALA A 235 -22.04 10.12 15.80
C ALA A 235 -20.81 9.17 15.81
N HIS A 236 -21.00 7.94 15.32
CA HIS A 236 -19.97 6.91 15.36
C HIS A 236 -19.07 6.92 14.11
N PHE A 237 -17.76 6.81 14.34
CA PHE A 237 -16.75 6.83 13.27
C PHE A 237 -16.92 5.75 12.20
N PRO A 238 -17.20 4.47 12.51
CA PRO A 238 -17.38 3.43 11.49
C PRO A 238 -18.45 3.78 10.46
N TYR A 239 -19.54 4.40 10.90
CA TYR A 239 -20.64 4.85 10.06
C TYR A 239 -20.25 6.04 9.18
N LYS A 240 -19.54 7.02 9.75
CA LYS A 240 -19.03 8.16 8.97
C LYS A 240 -18.18 7.65 7.81
N LEU A 241 -17.13 6.89 8.14
CA LEU A 241 -16.22 6.40 7.11
C LEU A 241 -16.92 5.45 6.13
N SER A 242 -17.89 4.64 6.58
CA SER A 242 -18.69 3.81 5.68
C SER A 242 -19.46 4.65 4.65
N GLY A 243 -20.07 5.77 5.05
CA GLY A 243 -20.73 6.69 4.12
C GLY A 243 -19.78 7.20 3.03
N ALA A 244 -18.59 7.66 3.42
CA ALA A 244 -17.58 8.12 2.46
C ALA A 244 -17.07 7.00 1.53
N LEU A 245 -16.75 5.82 2.08
CA LEU A 245 -16.25 4.68 1.30
C LEU A 245 -17.31 4.18 0.31
N LEU A 246 -18.57 4.06 0.73
CA LEU A 246 -19.67 3.66 -0.14
C LEU A 246 -19.89 4.67 -1.28
N ALA A 247 -19.77 5.96 -1.00
CA ALA A 247 -19.83 6.99 -2.04
C ALA A 247 -18.71 6.81 -3.08
N VAL A 248 -17.47 6.57 -2.65
CA VAL A 248 -16.36 6.27 -3.58
C VAL A 248 -16.66 5.01 -4.40
N ILE A 249 -17.05 3.92 -3.75
CA ILE A 249 -17.35 2.65 -4.41
C ILE A 249 -18.42 2.82 -5.50
N TYR A 250 -19.52 3.50 -5.19
CA TYR A 250 -20.63 3.66 -6.12
C TYR A 250 -20.28 4.62 -7.27
N LEU A 251 -19.51 5.68 -7.01
CA LEU A 251 -18.99 6.56 -8.08
C LEU A 251 -18.04 5.80 -9.02
N MET A 252 -17.14 4.99 -8.47
CA MET A 252 -16.26 4.13 -9.27
C MET A 252 -17.07 3.14 -10.13
N GLU A 253 -18.16 2.59 -9.59
CA GLU A 253 -19.05 1.73 -10.35
C GLU A 253 -19.80 2.47 -11.48
N GLU A 254 -20.24 3.71 -11.24
CA GLU A 254 -20.84 4.56 -12.26
C GLU A 254 -19.85 4.89 -13.38
N ILE A 255 -18.63 5.29 -13.04
CA ILE A 255 -17.53 5.52 -13.99
C ILE A 255 -17.28 4.27 -14.82
N ARG A 256 -17.23 3.08 -14.19
CA ARG A 256 -17.04 1.81 -14.90
C ARG A 256 -18.17 1.51 -15.89
N ARG A 257 -19.41 1.89 -15.56
CA ARG A 257 -20.59 1.72 -16.43
C ARG A 257 -20.69 2.78 -17.52
N GLY A 258 -19.91 3.86 -17.43
CA GLY A 258 -19.95 4.99 -18.36
C GLY A 258 -21.10 5.97 -18.11
N ASN A 259 -21.55 6.09 -16.86
CA ASN A 259 -22.62 6.99 -16.42
C ASN A 259 -22.11 8.27 -15.74
#